data_AF-A0AAP5GXJ1-F1
#
_entry.id   AF-A0AAP5GXJ1-F1
#
_cell.length_a   1.000
_cell.length_b   1.000
_cell.length_c   1.000
_cell.angle_alpha   90.00
_cell.angle_beta   90.00
_cell.angle_gamma   90.00
#
_symmetry.space_group_name_H-M   'P 1'
#
loop_
_entity.id
_entity.type
_entity.pdbx_description
1 polymer ?
#
loop_
_entity_poly.entity_id
_entity_poly.type
_entity_poly.pdbx_seq_one_letter_code
_entity_poly.pdbx_strand_id
1 'polypeptide(L)'
;MNNRYSGPFILGMDVSFMDEIEQHGGSFSDIDGKEQDLLSILKHNDTNAIRLRIWNDPAGGFCNLERTVAVAKRIKAHGLQFLLDFHYSDRWADPANQWKPKAWEELSYEELQRAVCNYTAEVLRTLKEHDALPDMVQVGNEITPGMLWDEGRVGGEEHDTDEQWERFAGLVNYGIAAVKSIDSDINIMIHIDRGGDNAESVKFYDRFEALGVEFDTIGLSYYPWWHGTLDALKENMHDLAKRYGKEIVVVETAYPWTLEELEGHEWIMRQEDMLLPGYPATVEGQRRYLRDMLQIIREVPGGLGVGFYYWEPAWIPSKPEWSVGHANNWANLAMFDYKGRKLESFAALTDGQDTLITK
;
A
#
# COMPACT_ATOMS: atom_id res chain seq x y z
N MET A 1 5.75 -8.91 -22.64
CA MET A 1 6.74 -7.80 -22.67
C MET A 1 6.53 -7.06 -21.36
N ASN A 2 7.53 -7.03 -20.46
CA ASN A 2 7.39 -6.38 -19.16
C ASN A 2 7.13 -4.89 -19.37
N ASN A 3 6.01 -4.38 -18.86
CA ASN A 3 5.68 -2.97 -18.96
C ASN A 3 6.43 -2.23 -17.84
N ARG A 4 7.73 -1.98 -18.07
CA ARG A 4 8.58 -1.27 -17.11
C ARG A 4 8.00 0.11 -16.81
N TYR A 5 7.88 0.45 -15.53
CA TYR A 5 7.61 1.78 -15.06
C TYR A 5 8.69 2.75 -15.57
N SER A 6 8.27 3.68 -16.41
CA SER A 6 9.15 4.69 -17.03
C SER A 6 9.02 6.07 -16.40
N GLY A 7 8.28 6.17 -15.29
CA GLY A 7 8.03 7.41 -14.57
C GLY A 7 9.18 7.81 -13.64
N PRO A 8 9.08 8.99 -13.01
CA PRO A 8 10.01 9.41 -11.96
C PRO A 8 9.93 8.46 -10.75
N PHE A 9 10.99 8.38 -9.94
CA PHE A 9 10.96 7.61 -8.69
C PHE A 9 9.70 7.91 -7.86
N ILE A 10 8.96 6.88 -7.47
CA ILE A 10 7.66 7.02 -6.81
C ILE A 10 7.88 7.49 -5.37
N LEU A 11 7.34 8.66 -5.06
CA LEU A 11 7.20 9.21 -3.72
C LEU A 11 5.70 9.22 -3.42
N GLY A 12 5.21 8.08 -2.98
CA GLY A 12 3.79 7.78 -2.84
C GLY A 12 3.26 7.96 -1.43
N MET A 13 1.95 8.19 -1.31
CA MET A 13 1.23 8.24 -0.04
C MET A 13 -0.09 7.47 -0.16
N ASP A 14 -0.39 6.59 0.79
CA ASP A 14 -1.75 6.03 0.94
C ASP A 14 -2.59 6.98 1.78
N VAL A 15 -3.67 7.53 1.21
CA VAL A 15 -4.56 8.48 1.89
C VAL A 15 -6.01 8.03 1.86
N SER A 16 -6.23 6.73 1.94
CA SER A 16 -7.57 6.17 1.79
C SER A 16 -8.56 6.65 2.87
N PHE A 17 -8.06 7.06 4.05
CA PHE A 17 -8.90 7.71 5.07
C PHE A 17 -9.16 9.20 4.85
N MET A 18 -8.58 9.85 3.83
CA MET A 18 -8.75 11.29 3.59
C MET A 18 -10.23 11.69 3.51
N ASP A 19 -11.05 10.98 2.74
CA ASP A 19 -12.47 11.28 2.60
C ASP A 19 -13.22 11.15 3.94
N GLU A 20 -12.89 10.13 4.73
CA GLU A 20 -13.49 9.92 6.03
C GLU A 20 -13.09 11.00 7.04
N ILE A 21 -11.81 11.41 7.03
CA ILE A 21 -11.30 12.50 7.88
C ILE A 21 -12.04 13.79 7.58
N GLU A 22 -12.11 14.19 6.32
CA GLU A 22 -12.71 15.45 5.88
C GLU A 22 -14.21 15.50 6.18
N GLN A 23 -14.95 14.40 5.94
CA GLN A 23 -16.38 14.35 6.23
C GLN A 23 -16.72 14.38 7.73
N HIS A 24 -15.74 14.14 8.60
CA HIS A 24 -15.89 14.25 10.04
C HIS A 24 -15.18 15.49 10.61
N GLY A 25 -14.90 16.49 9.77
CA GLY A 25 -14.39 17.79 10.21
C GLY A 25 -12.89 17.84 10.49
N GLY A 26 -12.15 16.79 10.14
CA GLY A 26 -10.69 16.84 10.08
C GLY A 26 -10.23 17.78 8.97
N SER A 27 -9.12 18.46 9.20
CA SER A 27 -8.51 19.40 8.25
C SER A 27 -7.00 19.34 8.36
N PHE A 28 -6.32 19.84 7.34
CA PHE A 28 -4.86 19.83 7.25
C PHE A 28 -4.29 21.21 7.03
N SER A 29 -3.10 21.46 7.56
CA SER A 29 -2.40 22.72 7.40
C SER A 29 -0.92 22.53 7.11
N ASP A 30 -0.32 23.51 6.44
CA ASP A 30 1.13 23.57 6.28
C ASP A 30 1.87 23.85 7.60
N ILE A 31 3.19 23.93 7.55
CA ILE A 31 4.03 24.13 8.73
C ILE A 31 3.73 25.45 9.47
N ASP A 32 3.24 26.47 8.75
CA ASP A 32 2.86 27.77 9.29
C ASP A 32 1.42 27.78 9.86
N GLY A 33 0.71 26.65 9.75
CA GLY A 33 -0.65 26.49 10.24
C GLY A 33 -1.72 27.05 9.31
N LYS A 34 -1.40 27.30 8.04
CA LYS A 34 -2.40 27.69 7.04
C LYS A 34 -3.08 26.44 6.49
N GLU A 35 -4.40 26.38 6.66
CA GLU A 35 -5.24 25.29 6.16
C GLU A 35 -5.17 25.18 4.63
N GLN A 36 -5.00 23.95 4.12
CA GLN A 36 -4.94 23.63 2.70
C GLN A 36 -5.52 22.22 2.44
N ASP A 37 -5.90 21.96 1.18
CA ASP A 37 -6.26 20.62 0.72
C ASP A 37 -5.09 19.63 0.92
N LEU A 38 -5.37 18.42 1.41
CA LEU A 38 -4.34 17.43 1.72
C LEU A 38 -3.47 17.08 0.50
N LEU A 39 -4.08 16.82 -0.66
CA LEU A 39 -3.33 16.47 -1.87
C LEU A 39 -2.45 17.62 -2.36
N SER A 40 -2.91 18.86 -2.17
CA SER A 40 -2.09 20.06 -2.41
C SER A 40 -0.88 20.11 -1.47
N ILE A 41 -1.06 19.86 -0.16
CA ILE A 41 0.06 19.78 0.80
C ILE A 41 1.05 18.70 0.37
N LEU A 42 0.56 17.48 0.11
CA LEU A 42 1.41 16.36 -0.29
C LEU A 42 2.21 16.67 -1.56
N LYS A 43 1.55 17.20 -2.60
CA LYS A 43 2.20 17.57 -3.86
C LYS A 43 3.26 18.67 -3.68
N HIS A 44 3.01 19.67 -2.83
CA HIS A 44 4.01 20.69 -2.50
C HIS A 44 5.21 20.14 -1.73
N ASN A 45 5.14 18.90 -1.24
CA ASN A 45 6.22 18.18 -0.57
C ASN A 45 6.67 16.96 -1.41
N ASP A 46 6.72 17.12 -2.73
CA ASP A 46 7.27 16.16 -3.70
C ASP A 46 6.56 14.82 -3.83
N THR A 47 5.42 14.63 -3.14
CA THR A 47 4.56 13.47 -3.39
C THR A 47 4.09 13.51 -4.84
N ASN A 48 4.30 12.42 -5.57
CA ASN A 48 3.95 12.30 -6.98
C ASN A 48 2.95 11.17 -7.27
N ALA A 49 2.64 10.34 -6.29
CA ALA A 49 1.68 9.25 -6.40
C ALA A 49 0.80 9.12 -5.15
N ILE A 50 -0.42 8.63 -5.35
CA ILE A 50 -1.36 8.32 -4.27
C ILE A 50 -1.82 6.88 -4.42
N ARG A 51 -1.85 6.16 -3.31
CA ARG A 51 -2.49 4.84 -3.19
C ARG A 51 -3.86 5.00 -2.54
N LEU A 52 -4.86 4.28 -3.06
CA LEU A 52 -6.13 4.09 -2.39
C LEU A 52 -6.48 2.61 -2.32
N ARG A 53 -6.89 2.14 -1.15
CA ARG A 53 -7.55 0.84 -1.03
C ARG A 53 -9.03 0.91 -1.41
N ILE A 54 -9.54 -0.20 -1.90
CA ILE A 54 -10.96 -0.40 -2.14
C ILE A 54 -11.45 -1.72 -1.53
N TRP A 55 -12.59 -1.63 -0.85
CA TRP A 55 -13.38 -2.73 -0.31
C TRP A 55 -14.64 -2.96 -1.14
N ASN A 56 -15.10 -4.20 -1.12
CA ASN A 56 -16.25 -4.67 -1.89
C ASN A 56 -17.56 -4.03 -1.43
N ASP A 57 -17.97 -4.32 -0.19
CA ASP A 57 -19.17 -3.76 0.43
C ASP A 57 -18.94 -3.46 1.93
N PRO A 58 -18.14 -2.41 2.24
CA PRO A 58 -17.76 -2.11 3.61
C PRO A 58 -18.92 -1.50 4.40
N ALA A 59 -19.25 -2.12 5.54
CA ALA A 59 -20.34 -1.68 6.41
C ALA A 59 -20.19 -0.23 6.91
N GLY A 60 -18.95 0.26 7.04
CA GLY A 60 -18.66 1.64 7.46
C GLY A 60 -18.92 2.71 6.40
N GLY A 61 -19.19 2.34 5.14
CA GLY A 61 -19.55 3.29 4.07
C GLY A 61 -18.39 4.09 3.47
N PHE A 62 -17.14 3.74 3.81
CA PHE A 62 -15.91 4.34 3.29
C PHE A 62 -15.03 3.29 2.60
N CYS A 63 -14.07 3.74 1.79
CA CYS A 63 -13.24 2.87 0.92
C CYS A 63 -14.06 1.99 -0.04
N ASN A 64 -15.31 2.35 -0.36
CA ASN A 64 -16.11 1.70 -1.41
C ASN A 64 -15.93 2.41 -2.76
N LEU A 65 -16.48 1.84 -3.83
CA LEU A 65 -16.35 2.38 -5.19
C LEU A 65 -16.78 3.85 -5.32
N GLU A 66 -17.91 4.24 -4.72
CA GLU A 66 -18.41 5.62 -4.79
C GLU A 66 -17.40 6.61 -4.19
N ARG A 67 -16.89 6.31 -2.99
CA ARG A 67 -15.89 7.15 -2.31
C ARG A 67 -14.55 7.14 -3.05
N THR A 68 -14.11 5.97 -3.53
CA THR A 68 -12.87 5.83 -4.29
C THR A 68 -12.91 6.65 -5.58
N VAL A 69 -14.02 6.67 -6.31
CA VAL A 69 -14.18 7.54 -7.50
C VAL A 69 -14.04 9.02 -7.14
N ALA A 70 -14.67 9.46 -6.04
CA ALA A 70 -14.60 10.85 -5.61
C ALA A 70 -13.15 11.29 -5.32
N VAL A 71 -12.38 10.45 -4.62
CA VAL A 71 -10.98 10.72 -4.31
C VAL A 71 -10.08 10.58 -5.54
N ALA A 72 -10.28 9.54 -6.37
CA ALA A 72 -9.48 9.31 -7.58
C ALA A 72 -9.55 10.48 -8.57
N LYS A 73 -10.72 11.11 -8.73
CA LYS A 73 -10.86 12.33 -9.53
C LYS A 73 -10.01 13.49 -8.98
N ARG A 74 -9.92 13.64 -7.65
CA ARG A 74 -9.06 14.65 -7.02
C ARG A 74 -7.58 14.34 -7.25
N ILE A 75 -7.18 13.06 -7.16
CA ILE A 75 -5.82 12.62 -7.46
C ILE A 75 -5.43 13.03 -8.90
N LYS A 76 -6.26 12.69 -9.89
CA LYS A 76 -6.02 13.05 -11.30
C LYS A 76 -6.06 14.55 -11.55
N ALA A 77 -6.96 15.30 -10.91
CA ALA A 77 -6.99 16.76 -11.01
C ALA A 77 -5.72 17.43 -10.48
N HIS A 78 -5.05 16.81 -9.50
CA HIS A 78 -3.74 17.25 -9.02
C HIS A 78 -2.58 16.76 -9.91
N GLY A 79 -2.84 15.97 -10.96
CA GLY A 79 -1.82 15.40 -11.83
C GLY A 79 -0.90 14.41 -11.10
N LEU A 80 -1.42 13.76 -10.05
CA LEU A 80 -0.70 12.72 -9.30
C LEU A 80 -0.97 11.36 -9.95
N GLN A 81 0.02 10.47 -9.87
CA GLN A 81 -0.19 9.07 -10.22
C GLN A 81 -1.11 8.40 -9.20
N PHE A 82 -1.84 7.38 -9.65
CA PHE A 82 -2.83 6.67 -8.86
C PHE A 82 -2.57 5.16 -8.88
N LEU A 83 -2.31 4.61 -7.69
CA LEU A 83 -2.31 3.18 -7.41
C LEU A 83 -3.64 2.79 -6.76
N LEU A 84 -4.39 1.90 -7.39
CA LEU A 84 -5.59 1.31 -6.80
C LEU A 84 -5.27 -0.07 -6.22
N ASP A 85 -5.58 -0.26 -4.94
CA ASP A 85 -5.38 -1.51 -4.22
C ASP A 85 -6.71 -2.22 -3.94
N PHE A 86 -6.91 -3.34 -4.64
CA PHE A 86 -8.04 -4.22 -4.37
C PHE A 86 -7.73 -5.14 -3.20
N HIS A 87 -8.46 -4.97 -2.10
CA HIS A 87 -8.38 -5.92 -0.99
C HIS A 87 -9.15 -7.21 -1.25
N TYR A 88 -10.12 -7.20 -2.17
CA TYR A 88 -11.06 -8.30 -2.39
C TYR A 88 -11.72 -8.80 -1.09
N SER A 89 -12.15 -7.86 -0.25
CA SER A 89 -12.82 -8.08 1.02
C SER A 89 -13.74 -6.89 1.34
N ASP A 90 -14.68 -7.08 2.27
CA ASP A 90 -15.53 -5.99 2.79
C ASP A 90 -14.83 -5.17 3.90
N ARG A 91 -13.63 -5.57 4.29
CA ARG A 91 -12.85 -4.99 5.39
C ARG A 91 -11.35 -5.19 5.13
N TRP A 92 -10.53 -4.86 6.12
CA TRP A 92 -9.09 -5.09 6.08
C TRP A 92 -8.75 -6.50 5.58
N ALA A 93 -7.83 -6.52 4.61
CA ALA A 93 -7.20 -7.71 4.08
C ALA A 93 -5.72 -7.59 4.42
N ASP A 94 -5.21 -8.53 5.19
CA ASP A 94 -3.87 -8.55 5.79
C ASP A 94 -3.43 -10.03 5.99
N PRO A 95 -2.20 -10.31 6.46
CA PRO A 95 -1.70 -11.67 6.62
C PRO A 95 -2.51 -12.55 7.59
N ALA A 96 -3.27 -11.93 8.49
CA ALA A 96 -4.15 -12.59 9.45
C ALA A 96 -5.63 -12.56 9.03
N ASN A 97 -5.99 -11.86 7.95
CA ASN A 97 -7.37 -11.71 7.48
C ASN A 97 -7.43 -11.61 5.97
N GLN A 98 -7.97 -12.62 5.27
CA GLN A 98 -8.24 -12.52 3.82
C GLN A 98 -9.65 -13.02 3.50
N TRP A 99 -10.60 -12.57 4.31
CA TRP A 99 -11.98 -13.06 4.26
C TRP A 99 -12.67 -12.64 2.96
N LYS A 100 -13.42 -13.57 2.36
CA LYS A 100 -14.32 -13.30 1.24
C LYS A 100 -15.26 -12.14 1.60
N PRO A 101 -15.60 -11.26 0.63
CA PRO A 101 -16.76 -10.41 0.73
C PRO A 101 -18.00 -11.26 1.04
N LYS A 102 -18.94 -10.72 1.82
CA LYS A 102 -20.16 -11.42 2.24
C LYS A 102 -20.96 -11.94 1.05
N ALA A 103 -21.02 -11.16 -0.03
CA ALA A 103 -21.70 -11.56 -1.27
C ALA A 103 -21.06 -12.78 -1.95
N TRP A 104 -19.84 -13.16 -1.58
CA TRP A 104 -19.04 -14.20 -2.24
C TRP A 104 -18.83 -15.45 -1.39
N GLU A 105 -19.27 -15.46 -0.12
CA GLU A 105 -19.00 -16.56 0.84
C GLU A 105 -19.46 -17.94 0.33
N GLU A 106 -20.62 -17.99 -0.34
CA GLU A 106 -21.28 -19.21 -0.82
C GLU A 106 -21.00 -19.55 -2.29
N LEU A 107 -20.10 -18.82 -2.96
CA LEU A 107 -19.79 -19.05 -4.36
C LEU A 107 -18.92 -20.30 -4.55
N SER A 108 -19.16 -21.06 -5.62
CA SER A 108 -18.19 -22.06 -6.07
C SER A 108 -16.87 -21.39 -6.46
N TYR A 109 -15.79 -22.16 -6.57
CA TYR A 109 -14.51 -21.63 -7.03
C TYR A 109 -14.60 -20.93 -8.41
N GLU A 110 -15.32 -21.53 -9.35
CA GLU A 110 -15.50 -20.97 -10.69
C GLU A 110 -16.38 -19.72 -10.66
N GLU A 111 -17.36 -19.67 -9.76
CA GLU A 111 -18.17 -18.47 -9.51
C GLU A 111 -17.34 -17.36 -8.87
N LEU A 112 -16.47 -17.70 -7.93
CA LEU A 112 -15.56 -16.78 -7.25
C LEU A 112 -14.56 -16.15 -8.22
N GLN A 113 -13.97 -16.94 -9.13
CA GLN A 113 -13.13 -16.44 -10.21
C GLN A 113 -13.86 -15.40 -11.09
N ARG A 114 -15.12 -15.70 -11.46
CA ARG A 114 -15.95 -14.75 -12.22
C ARG A 114 -16.28 -13.50 -11.40
N ALA A 115 -16.53 -13.64 -10.10
CA ALA A 115 -16.79 -12.51 -9.21
C ALA A 115 -15.59 -11.57 -9.11
N VAL A 116 -14.37 -12.11 -8.94
CA VAL A 116 -13.12 -11.32 -8.96
C VAL A 116 -12.98 -10.53 -10.27
N CYS A 117 -13.14 -11.20 -11.41
CA CYS A 117 -13.02 -10.56 -12.72
C CYS A 117 -14.09 -9.47 -12.93
N ASN A 118 -15.35 -9.79 -12.62
CA ASN A 118 -16.46 -8.86 -12.81
C ASN A 118 -16.31 -7.61 -11.93
N TYR A 119 -16.00 -7.78 -10.65
CA TYR A 119 -15.82 -6.66 -9.71
C TYR A 119 -14.63 -5.78 -10.10
N THR A 120 -13.48 -6.39 -10.43
CA THR A 120 -12.30 -5.65 -10.90
C THR A 120 -12.61 -4.83 -12.15
N ALA A 121 -13.31 -5.44 -13.12
CA ALA A 121 -13.69 -4.77 -14.36
C ALA A 121 -14.74 -3.66 -14.13
N GLU A 122 -15.70 -3.86 -13.23
CA GLU A 122 -16.72 -2.87 -12.86
C GLU A 122 -16.08 -1.63 -12.25
N VAL A 123 -15.22 -1.82 -11.24
CA VAL A 123 -14.50 -0.72 -10.57
C VAL A 123 -13.67 0.08 -11.57
N LEU A 124 -12.88 -0.60 -12.41
CA LEU A 124 -12.02 0.07 -13.38
C LEU A 124 -12.80 0.74 -14.52
N ARG A 125 -13.92 0.16 -14.99
CA ARG A 125 -14.80 0.85 -15.96
C ARG A 125 -15.40 2.11 -15.38
N THR A 126 -15.90 2.03 -14.14
CA THR A 126 -16.48 3.19 -13.45
C THR A 126 -15.44 4.30 -13.28
N LEU A 127 -14.21 3.96 -12.88
CA LEU A 127 -13.11 4.93 -12.81
C LEU A 127 -12.76 5.51 -14.19
N LYS A 128 -12.76 4.69 -15.24
CA LYS A 128 -12.53 5.14 -16.63
C LYS A 128 -13.60 6.13 -17.11
N GLU A 129 -14.88 5.86 -16.83
CA GLU A 129 -16.01 6.73 -17.16
C GLU A 129 -15.94 8.10 -16.47
N HIS A 130 -15.16 8.20 -15.39
CA HIS A 130 -14.91 9.42 -14.64
C HIS A 130 -13.52 10.03 -14.86
N ASP A 131 -12.80 9.61 -15.92
CA ASP A 131 -11.44 10.07 -16.24
C ASP A 131 -10.44 9.87 -15.07
N ALA A 132 -10.67 8.83 -14.27
CA ALA A 132 -10.00 8.54 -13.02
C ALA A 132 -9.30 7.16 -12.99
N LEU A 133 -8.98 6.60 -14.15
CA LEU A 133 -8.35 5.28 -14.28
C LEU A 133 -6.98 5.26 -13.57
N PRO A 134 -6.66 4.23 -12.76
CA PRO A 134 -5.36 4.13 -12.10
C PRO A 134 -4.21 3.89 -13.08
N ASP A 135 -3.01 4.32 -12.70
CA ASP A 135 -1.77 4.07 -13.44
C ASP A 135 -1.18 2.69 -13.09
N MET A 136 -1.48 2.21 -11.90
CA MET A 136 -1.08 0.89 -11.40
C MET A 136 -2.21 0.27 -10.57
N VAL A 137 -2.37 -1.04 -10.66
CA VAL A 137 -3.35 -1.81 -9.89
C VAL A 137 -2.63 -2.89 -9.09
N GLN A 138 -2.92 -2.92 -7.80
CA GLN A 138 -2.54 -4.01 -6.90
C GLN A 138 -3.70 -5.02 -6.82
N VAL A 139 -3.40 -6.28 -7.17
CA VAL A 139 -4.38 -7.37 -7.23
C VAL A 139 -4.28 -8.18 -5.92
N GLY A 140 -5.01 -7.73 -4.90
CA GLY A 140 -4.94 -8.27 -3.54
C GLY A 140 -3.96 -7.49 -2.65
N ASN A 141 -4.26 -7.37 -1.36
CA ASN A 141 -3.40 -6.72 -0.36
C ASN A 141 -2.73 -7.75 0.55
N GLU A 142 -1.40 -7.69 0.68
CA GLU A 142 -0.58 -8.56 1.54
C GLU A 142 -0.96 -10.05 1.41
N ILE A 143 -1.02 -10.54 0.17
CA ILE A 143 -1.58 -11.85 -0.18
C ILE A 143 -0.63 -13.03 0.11
N THR A 144 0.33 -12.85 1.02
CA THR A 144 1.26 -13.90 1.45
C THR A 144 0.54 -15.17 1.91
N PRO A 145 -0.56 -15.12 2.70
CA PRO A 145 -1.34 -16.31 3.06
C PRO A 145 -2.46 -16.60 2.04
N GLY A 146 -2.32 -16.10 0.80
CA GLY A 146 -3.36 -16.15 -0.22
C GLY A 146 -4.34 -14.98 -0.15
N MET A 147 -5.45 -15.09 -0.86
CA MET A 147 -6.58 -14.17 -0.79
C MET A 147 -7.90 -14.94 -0.90
N LEU A 148 -9.02 -14.37 -0.45
CA LEU A 148 -10.33 -15.04 -0.50
C LEU A 148 -10.27 -16.43 0.14
N TRP A 149 -10.01 -16.43 1.45
CA TRP A 149 -9.76 -17.65 2.24
C TRP A 149 -10.86 -18.70 2.10
N ASP A 150 -10.45 -19.94 2.37
CA ASP A 150 -11.01 -21.20 1.88
C ASP A 150 -10.49 -21.53 0.48
N GLU A 151 -10.98 -20.87 -0.56
CA GLU A 151 -10.65 -21.25 -1.94
C GLU A 151 -9.26 -20.79 -2.40
N GLY A 152 -8.78 -19.65 -1.90
CA GLY A 152 -7.50 -19.06 -2.31
C GLY A 152 -6.50 -18.89 -1.17
N ARG A 153 -6.73 -19.49 0.01
CA ARG A 153 -5.80 -19.48 1.14
C ARG A 153 -4.56 -20.29 0.83
N VAL A 154 -3.36 -19.78 1.09
CA VAL A 154 -2.12 -20.58 1.08
C VAL A 154 -1.38 -20.41 2.42
N GLY A 155 -0.53 -21.38 2.77
CA GLY A 155 0.22 -21.35 4.02
C GLY A 155 -0.49 -21.98 5.22
N GLY A 156 0.28 -22.26 6.27
CA GLY A 156 -0.13 -23.20 7.33
C GLY A 156 -0.06 -24.66 6.86
N GLU A 157 -0.15 -25.60 7.80
CA GLU A 157 0.04 -27.03 7.49
C GLU A 157 -1.04 -27.60 6.54
N GLU A 158 -2.25 -27.03 6.56
CA GLU A 158 -3.41 -27.57 5.82
C GLU A 158 -3.56 -26.99 4.41
N HIS A 159 -3.01 -25.81 4.13
CA HIS A 159 -3.27 -25.08 2.88
C HIS A 159 -2.01 -24.81 2.03
N ASP A 160 -0.82 -25.26 2.44
CA ASP A 160 0.41 -25.16 1.63
C ASP A 160 0.56 -26.36 0.68
N THR A 161 -0.38 -26.53 -0.25
CA THR A 161 -0.40 -27.60 -1.25
C THR A 161 -0.38 -27.07 -2.67
N ASP A 162 0.11 -27.85 -3.63
CA ASP A 162 0.18 -27.43 -5.05
C ASP A 162 -1.21 -27.09 -5.62
N GLU A 163 -2.24 -27.89 -5.29
CA GLU A 163 -3.63 -27.61 -5.69
C GLU A 163 -4.11 -26.26 -5.15
N GLN A 164 -3.80 -25.96 -3.90
CA GLN A 164 -4.24 -24.73 -3.28
C GLN A 164 -3.52 -23.50 -3.86
N TRP A 165 -2.22 -23.63 -4.16
CA TRP A 165 -1.47 -22.61 -4.90
C TRP A 165 -2.01 -22.40 -6.31
N GLU A 166 -2.39 -23.46 -7.04
CA GLU A 166 -3.06 -23.34 -8.35
C GLU A 166 -4.39 -22.58 -8.25
N ARG A 167 -5.18 -22.84 -7.19
CA ARG A 167 -6.45 -22.14 -6.96
C ARG A 167 -6.24 -20.66 -6.66
N PHE A 168 -5.29 -20.36 -5.78
CA PHE A 168 -4.93 -18.99 -5.45
C PHE A 168 -4.42 -18.22 -6.69
N ALA A 169 -3.46 -18.78 -7.43
CA ALA A 169 -2.96 -18.20 -8.67
C ALA A 169 -4.07 -18.00 -9.72
N GLY A 170 -5.03 -18.93 -9.78
CA GLY A 170 -6.21 -18.81 -10.63
C GLY A 170 -7.04 -17.56 -10.30
N LEU A 171 -7.32 -17.30 -9.03
CA LEU A 171 -8.06 -16.10 -8.60
C LEU A 171 -7.31 -14.81 -8.96
N VAL A 172 -6.00 -14.76 -8.70
CA VAL A 172 -5.14 -13.61 -9.05
C VAL A 172 -5.14 -13.38 -10.56
N ASN A 173 -4.98 -14.43 -11.37
CA ASN A 173 -4.98 -14.32 -12.84
C ASN A 173 -6.32 -13.79 -13.39
N TYR A 174 -7.45 -14.11 -12.78
CA TYR A 174 -8.75 -13.52 -13.15
C TYR A 174 -8.82 -12.02 -12.84
N GLY A 175 -8.24 -11.58 -11.71
CA GLY A 175 -8.07 -10.16 -11.39
C GLY A 175 -7.18 -9.46 -12.44
N ILE A 176 -6.01 -10.01 -12.73
CA ILE A 176 -5.07 -9.47 -13.74
C ILE A 176 -5.72 -9.39 -15.12
N ALA A 177 -6.40 -10.46 -15.55
CA ALA A 177 -7.09 -10.49 -16.84
C ALA A 177 -8.17 -9.41 -16.94
N ALA A 178 -8.91 -9.15 -15.85
CA ALA A 178 -9.89 -8.08 -15.80
C ALA A 178 -9.22 -6.71 -15.97
N VAL A 179 -8.13 -6.43 -15.25
CA VAL A 179 -7.37 -5.17 -15.40
C VAL A 179 -6.94 -4.98 -16.86
N LYS A 180 -6.25 -5.97 -17.43
CA LYS A 180 -5.73 -5.90 -18.81
C LYS A 180 -6.83 -5.82 -19.87
N SER A 181 -8.05 -6.28 -19.57
CA SER A 181 -9.20 -6.12 -20.46
C SER A 181 -9.74 -4.68 -20.54
N ILE A 182 -9.51 -3.87 -19.48
CA ILE A 182 -9.93 -2.47 -19.45
C ILE A 182 -8.87 -1.58 -20.08
N ASP A 183 -7.61 -1.84 -19.74
CA ASP A 183 -6.45 -1.15 -20.28
C ASP A 183 -5.19 -2.00 -20.11
N SER A 184 -4.53 -2.36 -21.21
CA SER A 184 -3.34 -3.20 -21.19
C SER A 184 -2.12 -2.50 -20.58
N ASP A 185 -2.13 -1.16 -20.54
CA ASP A 185 -0.99 -0.35 -20.15
C ASP A 185 -0.93 -0.14 -18.64
N ILE A 186 -2.00 -0.45 -17.89
CA ILE A 186 -2.00 -0.43 -16.43
C ILE A 186 -0.95 -1.40 -15.90
N ASN A 187 -0.04 -0.92 -15.05
CA ASN A 187 0.96 -1.73 -14.38
C ASN A 187 0.30 -2.62 -13.30
N ILE A 188 0.66 -3.90 -13.27
CA ILE A 188 0.12 -4.87 -12.29
C ILE A 188 1.12 -5.08 -11.17
N MET A 189 0.72 -4.76 -9.94
CA MET A 189 1.48 -5.06 -8.72
C MET A 189 0.94 -6.31 -8.02
N ILE A 190 1.87 -7.15 -7.54
CA ILE A 190 1.59 -8.23 -6.57
C ILE A 190 2.28 -7.89 -5.25
N HIS A 191 1.48 -7.79 -4.19
CA HIS A 191 1.89 -7.27 -2.88
C HIS A 191 1.94 -8.34 -1.79
N ILE A 192 3.08 -8.47 -1.11
CA ILE A 192 3.26 -9.32 0.09
C ILE A 192 3.87 -8.54 1.26
N ASP A 193 3.67 -9.04 2.48
CA ASP A 193 4.14 -8.42 3.74
C ASP A 193 5.56 -8.84 4.16
N ARG A 194 6.37 -9.39 3.24
CA ARG A 194 7.66 -10.02 3.54
C ARG A 194 8.88 -9.14 3.24
N GLY A 195 8.76 -7.81 3.44
CA GLY A 195 9.78 -6.83 3.04
C GLY A 195 11.21 -7.14 3.50
N GLY A 196 11.41 -7.60 4.74
CA GLY A 196 12.71 -8.04 5.24
C GLY A 196 12.87 -9.55 5.41
N ASP A 197 11.91 -10.36 4.93
CA ASP A 197 11.98 -11.82 4.96
C ASP A 197 12.21 -12.36 3.55
N ASN A 198 13.48 -12.57 3.21
CA ASN A 198 13.85 -13.06 1.89
C ASN A 198 13.41 -14.49 1.63
N ALA A 199 13.45 -15.37 2.62
CA ALA A 199 13.12 -16.78 2.41
C ALA A 199 11.64 -16.93 2.00
N GLU A 200 10.74 -16.27 2.73
CA GLU A 200 9.30 -16.32 2.41
C GLU A 200 8.96 -15.51 1.16
N SER A 201 9.64 -14.38 0.91
CA SER A 201 9.48 -13.64 -0.35
C SER A 201 9.84 -14.49 -1.57
N VAL A 202 11.00 -15.17 -1.52
CA VAL A 202 11.44 -16.05 -2.61
C VAL A 202 10.49 -17.23 -2.77
N LYS A 203 10.09 -17.89 -1.67
CA LYS A 203 9.12 -18.99 -1.70
C LYS A 203 7.82 -18.57 -2.41
N PHE A 204 7.29 -17.40 -2.08
CA PHE A 204 6.05 -16.88 -2.67
C PHE A 204 6.20 -16.61 -4.18
N TYR A 205 7.22 -15.85 -4.58
CA TYR A 205 7.38 -15.46 -5.97
C TYR A 205 7.84 -16.61 -6.88
N ASP A 206 8.60 -17.58 -6.36
CA ASP A 206 8.94 -18.82 -7.09
C ASP A 206 7.66 -19.61 -7.42
N ARG A 207 6.67 -19.67 -6.51
CA ARG A 207 5.38 -20.30 -6.77
C ARG A 207 4.61 -19.58 -7.88
N PHE A 208 4.57 -18.25 -7.85
CA PHE A 208 3.90 -17.45 -8.86
C PHE A 208 4.55 -17.58 -10.24
N GLU A 209 5.88 -17.60 -10.31
CA GLU A 209 6.61 -17.84 -11.56
C GLU A 209 6.35 -19.25 -12.11
N ALA A 210 6.39 -20.27 -11.24
CA ALA A 210 6.11 -21.66 -11.64
C ALA A 210 4.67 -21.87 -12.15
N LEU A 211 3.71 -21.09 -11.63
CA LEU A 211 2.31 -21.12 -12.04
C LEU A 211 1.98 -20.15 -13.20
N GLY A 212 2.98 -19.42 -13.71
CA GLY A 212 2.81 -18.50 -14.84
C GLY A 212 1.95 -17.28 -14.53
N VAL A 213 1.97 -16.78 -13.29
CA VAL A 213 1.32 -15.51 -12.93
C VAL A 213 2.14 -14.35 -13.47
N GLU A 214 1.62 -13.68 -14.50
CA GLU A 214 2.29 -12.58 -15.18
C GLU A 214 1.92 -11.22 -14.56
N PHE A 215 2.88 -10.58 -13.88
CA PHE A 215 2.73 -9.24 -13.29
C PHE A 215 3.96 -8.37 -13.52
N ASP A 216 3.83 -7.06 -13.32
CA ASP A 216 4.85 -6.07 -13.67
C ASP A 216 5.74 -5.69 -12.47
N THR A 217 5.14 -5.48 -11.29
CA THR A 217 5.81 -4.91 -10.10
C THR A 217 5.65 -5.79 -8.85
N ILE A 218 6.75 -5.97 -8.12
CA ILE A 218 6.77 -6.55 -6.77
C ILE A 218 6.45 -5.44 -5.75
N GLY A 219 5.37 -5.60 -4.99
CA GLY A 219 5.03 -4.75 -3.85
C GLY A 219 5.45 -5.41 -2.54
N LEU A 220 6.09 -4.67 -1.65
CA LEU A 220 6.48 -5.16 -0.32
C LEU A 220 5.99 -4.20 0.78
N SER A 221 5.30 -4.71 1.79
CA SER A 221 5.19 -3.99 3.07
C SER A 221 6.49 -4.11 3.85
N TYR A 222 6.91 -3.01 4.46
CA TYR A 222 8.02 -2.99 5.41
C TYR A 222 7.71 -2.08 6.60
N TYR A 223 7.48 -2.71 7.73
CA TYR A 223 7.36 -2.06 9.03
C TYR A 223 8.45 -2.61 9.95
N PRO A 224 9.37 -1.78 10.48
CA PRO A 224 10.60 -2.27 11.12
C PRO A 224 10.34 -3.02 12.42
N TRP A 225 9.18 -2.83 13.03
CA TRP A 225 8.76 -3.55 14.24
C TRP A 225 8.23 -4.97 13.98
N TRP A 226 7.94 -5.32 12.72
CA TRP A 226 7.51 -6.68 12.33
C TRP A 226 8.47 -7.34 11.34
N HIS A 227 9.03 -6.57 10.40
CA HIS A 227 9.68 -7.11 9.19
C HIS A 227 11.22 -7.06 9.27
N GLY A 228 11.80 -6.91 10.45
CA GLY A 228 13.24 -6.97 10.67
C GLY A 228 13.98 -5.66 10.35
N THR A 229 15.30 -5.76 10.16
CA THR A 229 16.18 -4.58 10.01
C THR A 229 16.14 -3.99 8.60
N LEU A 230 16.61 -2.74 8.46
CA LEU A 230 16.79 -2.10 7.15
C LEU A 230 17.81 -2.86 6.27
N ASP A 231 18.81 -3.50 6.88
CA ASP A 231 19.74 -4.37 6.17
C ASP A 231 19.03 -5.59 5.58
N ALA A 232 18.10 -6.20 6.33
CA ALA A 232 17.30 -7.32 5.83
C ALA A 232 16.39 -6.90 4.66
N LEU A 233 15.79 -5.71 4.71
CA LEU A 233 15.06 -5.12 3.58
C LEU A 233 15.99 -4.95 2.36
N LYS A 234 17.17 -4.36 2.56
CA LYS A 234 18.17 -4.15 1.50
C LYS A 234 18.56 -5.48 0.84
N GLU A 235 18.92 -6.47 1.64
CA GLU A 235 19.32 -7.79 1.15
C GLU A 235 18.19 -8.47 0.38
N ASN A 236 16.96 -8.40 0.89
CA ASN A 236 15.79 -8.96 0.24
C ASN A 236 15.53 -8.31 -1.13
N MET A 237 15.39 -6.97 -1.17
CA MET A 237 15.14 -6.26 -2.42
C MET A 237 16.25 -6.49 -3.46
N HIS A 238 17.51 -6.58 -3.01
CA HIS A 238 18.64 -6.88 -3.90
C HIS A 238 18.57 -8.27 -4.52
N ASP A 239 18.16 -9.29 -3.75
CA ASP A 239 17.98 -10.66 -4.27
C ASP A 239 16.78 -10.74 -5.21
N LEU A 240 15.61 -10.23 -4.80
CA LEU A 240 14.39 -10.24 -5.61
C LEU A 240 14.60 -9.55 -6.97
N ALA A 241 15.31 -8.41 -6.98
CA ALA A 241 15.62 -7.68 -8.21
C ALA A 241 16.49 -8.50 -9.18
N LYS A 242 17.49 -9.21 -8.66
CA LYS A 242 18.37 -10.08 -9.47
C LYS A 242 17.66 -11.34 -9.95
N ARG A 243 16.79 -11.91 -9.12
CA ARG A 243 16.11 -13.18 -9.36
C ARG A 243 15.00 -13.04 -10.39
N TYR A 244 14.12 -12.05 -10.20
CA TYR A 244 12.92 -11.92 -11.01
C TYR A 244 13.02 -10.82 -12.08
N GLY A 245 13.99 -9.90 -11.97
CA GLY A 245 14.17 -8.82 -12.93
C GLY A 245 12.96 -7.87 -13.06
N LYS A 246 12.12 -7.83 -12.02
CA LYS A 246 10.93 -6.99 -11.90
C LYS A 246 11.22 -5.76 -11.07
N GLU A 247 10.44 -4.71 -11.29
CA GLU A 247 10.48 -3.51 -10.46
C GLU A 247 9.94 -3.81 -9.08
N ILE A 248 10.46 -3.11 -8.08
CA ILE A 248 10.16 -3.30 -6.66
C ILE A 248 9.76 -1.96 -6.05
N VAL A 249 8.63 -1.97 -5.36
CA VAL A 249 8.11 -0.84 -4.60
C VAL A 249 7.91 -1.27 -3.15
N VAL A 250 8.38 -0.47 -2.20
CA VAL A 250 7.94 -0.61 -0.79
C VAL A 250 6.57 0.06 -0.69
N VAL A 251 5.49 -0.70 -0.84
CA VAL A 251 4.13 -0.17 -1.02
C VAL A 251 3.44 0.15 0.31
N GLU A 252 3.98 -0.32 1.41
CA GLU A 252 3.58 0.14 2.74
C GLU A 252 4.78 0.29 3.67
N THR A 253 4.82 1.43 4.36
CA THR A 253 5.72 1.65 5.50
C THR A 253 5.21 2.80 6.36
N ALA A 254 5.63 2.85 7.61
CA ALA A 254 5.49 4.01 8.47
C ALA A 254 6.53 3.98 9.60
N TYR A 255 6.68 5.09 10.31
CA TYR A 255 7.55 5.19 11.48
C TYR A 255 7.02 6.22 12.49
N PRO A 256 7.15 6.00 13.81
CA PRO A 256 6.55 6.90 14.79
C PRO A 256 7.29 8.24 14.84
N TRP A 257 6.53 9.33 14.82
CA TRP A 257 7.04 10.67 15.10
C TRP A 257 6.98 11.01 16.59
N THR A 258 6.25 10.22 17.38
CA THR A 258 6.15 10.32 18.84
C THR A 258 5.69 9.00 19.46
N LEU A 259 6.02 8.76 20.73
CA LEU A 259 5.37 7.74 21.57
C LEU A 259 4.38 8.35 22.57
N GLU A 260 4.19 9.68 22.55
CA GLU A 260 3.24 10.35 23.43
C GLU A 260 1.82 9.84 23.15
N GLU A 261 1.15 9.35 24.18
CA GLU A 261 -0.25 8.95 24.08
C GLU A 261 -1.15 10.19 24.04
N LEU A 262 -2.09 10.22 23.10
CA LEU A 262 -3.22 11.14 23.16
C LEU A 262 -4.28 10.50 24.04
N GLU A 263 -4.84 11.26 24.99
CA GLU A 263 -5.87 10.74 25.89
C GLU A 263 -7.00 10.02 25.11
N GLY A 264 -7.33 8.81 25.57
CA GLY A 264 -8.35 7.97 24.94
C GLY A 264 -7.91 7.19 23.70
N HIS A 265 -6.61 7.18 23.36
CA HIS A 265 -6.08 6.44 22.22
C HIS A 265 -5.01 5.42 22.64
N GLU A 266 -4.95 4.30 21.91
CA GLU A 266 -3.92 3.27 22.06
C GLU A 266 -3.19 3.11 20.73
N TRP A 267 -1.90 3.45 20.71
CA TRP A 267 -1.08 3.43 19.50
C TRP A 267 -0.46 2.06 19.25
N ILE A 268 -0.31 1.69 17.97
CA ILE A 268 0.44 0.48 17.58
C ILE A 268 1.88 0.57 18.08
N MET A 269 2.54 1.70 17.84
CA MET A 269 3.89 1.96 18.34
C MET A 269 3.81 2.76 19.62
N ARG A 270 4.10 2.14 20.77
CA ARG A 270 3.89 2.77 22.09
C ARG A 270 5.05 2.63 23.07
N GLN A 271 6.08 1.85 22.72
CA GLN A 271 7.22 1.56 23.59
C GLN A 271 8.55 1.71 22.86
N GLU A 272 9.60 2.10 23.58
CA GLU A 272 10.93 2.35 23.00
C GLU A 272 11.58 1.07 22.44
N ASP A 273 11.28 -0.10 23.00
CA ASP A 273 11.82 -1.39 22.57
C ASP A 273 11.23 -1.89 21.25
N MET A 274 10.12 -1.29 20.80
CA MET A 274 9.57 -1.52 19.46
C MET A 274 10.31 -0.71 18.38
N LEU A 275 11.09 0.31 18.77
CA LEU A 275 11.77 1.19 17.82
C LEU A 275 12.98 0.51 17.20
N LEU A 276 13.23 0.84 15.93
CA LEU A 276 14.47 0.45 15.26
C LEU A 276 15.65 1.18 15.93
N PRO A 277 16.70 0.48 16.37
CA PRO A 277 17.85 1.10 17.00
C PRO A 277 18.46 2.20 16.12
N GLY A 278 18.70 3.36 16.73
CA GLY A 278 19.20 4.52 16.00
C GLY A 278 18.12 5.32 15.27
N TYR A 279 16.83 5.11 15.54
CA TYR A 279 15.73 5.93 15.02
C TYR A 279 14.71 6.21 16.15
N PRO A 280 14.92 7.24 16.97
CA PRO A 280 14.01 7.55 18.08
C PRO A 280 12.66 8.05 17.54
N ALA A 281 11.57 7.80 18.27
CA ALA A 281 10.23 8.27 17.93
C ALA A 281 10.12 9.79 18.10
N THR A 282 10.60 10.51 17.10
CA THR A 282 10.66 11.97 16.99
C THR A 282 10.49 12.33 15.52
N VAL A 283 10.10 13.57 15.22
CA VAL A 283 10.00 14.05 13.83
C VAL A 283 11.30 13.84 13.05
N GLU A 284 12.46 14.11 13.66
CA GLU A 284 13.78 13.89 13.04
C GLU A 284 14.11 12.40 12.90
N GLY A 285 13.71 11.56 13.86
CA GLY A 285 13.90 10.11 13.75
C GLY A 285 13.06 9.48 12.63
N GLN A 286 11.79 9.91 12.49
CA GLN A 286 10.91 9.56 11.37
C GLN A 286 11.53 10.00 10.03
N ARG A 287 12.04 11.24 9.96
CA ARG A 287 12.77 11.74 8.78
C ARG A 287 13.97 10.87 8.43
N ARG A 288 14.83 10.59 9.41
CA ARG A 288 16.06 9.80 9.22
C ARG A 288 15.74 8.38 8.73
N TYR A 289 14.73 7.74 9.31
CA TYR A 289 14.26 6.42 8.88
C TYR A 289 13.84 6.44 7.42
N LEU A 290 12.99 7.38 7.04
CA LEU A 290 12.50 7.50 5.66
C LEU A 290 13.64 7.79 4.68
N ARG A 291 14.55 8.72 5.02
CA ARG A 291 15.71 9.01 4.18
C ARG A 291 16.56 7.76 3.91
N ASP A 292 16.89 7.01 4.96
CA ASP A 292 17.76 5.84 4.85
C ASP A 292 17.06 4.70 4.08
N MET A 293 15.75 4.50 4.30
CA MET A 293 14.94 3.58 3.49
C MET A 293 14.92 3.98 2.01
N LEU A 294 14.63 5.25 1.69
CA LEU A 294 14.58 5.72 0.30
C LEU A 294 15.92 5.53 -0.39
N GLN A 295 17.02 5.71 0.34
CA GLN A 295 18.35 5.39 -0.18
C GLN A 295 18.48 3.89 -0.49
N ILE A 296 18.05 3.00 0.40
CA ILE A 296 18.07 1.54 0.16
C ILE A 296 17.30 1.19 -1.11
N ILE A 297 16.10 1.74 -1.28
CA ILE A 297 15.26 1.49 -2.47
C ILE A 297 15.99 1.97 -3.74
N ARG A 298 16.58 3.17 -3.73
CA ARG A 298 17.34 3.71 -4.88
C ARG A 298 18.59 2.90 -5.21
N GLU A 299 19.18 2.22 -4.23
CA GLU A 299 20.39 1.41 -4.40
C GLU A 299 20.10 0.00 -4.95
N VAL A 300 18.83 -0.38 -5.12
CA VAL A 300 18.46 -1.69 -5.66
C VAL A 300 19.06 -1.90 -7.07
N PRO A 301 19.77 -3.02 -7.30
CA PRO A 301 20.48 -3.27 -8.56
C PRO A 301 19.61 -3.15 -9.81
N GLY A 302 20.22 -2.65 -10.89
CA GLY A 302 19.55 -2.48 -12.18
C GLY A 302 18.53 -1.33 -12.21
N GLY A 303 18.48 -0.50 -11.17
CA GLY A 303 17.48 0.58 -11.05
C GLY A 303 16.07 0.05 -10.84
N LEU A 304 15.94 -1.17 -10.30
CA LEU A 304 14.66 -1.85 -10.16
C LEU A 304 13.90 -1.46 -8.88
N GLY A 305 14.53 -0.78 -7.92
CA GLY A 305 13.81 -0.15 -6.81
C GLY A 305 13.25 1.19 -7.26
N VAL A 306 11.97 1.22 -7.60
CA VAL A 306 11.36 2.35 -8.32
C VAL A 306 10.57 3.31 -7.43
N GLY A 307 10.38 2.97 -6.16
CA GLY A 307 9.86 3.93 -5.19
C GLY A 307 9.20 3.30 -3.98
N PHE A 308 8.38 4.10 -3.31
CA PHE A 308 7.69 3.70 -2.09
C PHE A 308 6.33 4.40 -1.95
N TYR A 309 5.50 3.89 -1.03
CA TYR A 309 4.31 4.55 -0.53
C TYR A 309 4.35 4.57 1.01
N TYR A 310 4.20 5.75 1.62
CA TYR A 310 3.97 5.86 3.06
C TYR A 310 2.51 5.52 3.37
N TRP A 311 2.27 4.63 4.32
CA TRP A 311 0.92 4.21 4.66
C TRP A 311 0.27 5.17 5.65
N GLU A 312 -0.85 5.77 5.24
CA GLU A 312 -1.67 6.68 6.04
C GLU A 312 -0.86 7.77 6.77
N PRO A 313 -0.15 8.63 6.02
CA PRO A 313 0.59 9.73 6.63
C PRO A 313 -0.35 10.76 7.26
N ALA A 314 -1.65 10.70 6.98
CA ALA A 314 -2.62 11.73 7.32
C ALA A 314 -3.75 11.23 8.25
N TRP A 315 -3.70 9.99 8.75
CA TRP A 315 -4.77 9.43 9.59
C TRP A 315 -4.75 10.02 11.02
N ILE A 316 -5.17 11.27 11.12
CA ILE A 316 -5.28 12.06 12.35
C ILE A 316 -6.55 11.68 13.14
N PRO A 317 -6.57 11.88 14.48
CA PRO A 317 -7.69 11.48 15.33
C PRO A 317 -8.84 12.51 15.26
N SER A 318 -9.53 12.59 14.12
CA SER A 318 -10.66 13.53 13.90
C SER A 318 -11.99 13.06 14.51
N LYS A 319 -12.09 11.78 14.92
CA LYS A 319 -13.31 11.18 15.49
C LYS A 319 -13.00 9.93 16.33
N PRO A 320 -13.93 9.51 17.23
CA PRO A 320 -13.70 8.38 18.13
C PRO A 320 -13.84 7.00 17.50
N GLU A 321 -14.76 6.82 16.54
CA GLU A 321 -15.01 5.53 15.88
C GLU A 321 -14.90 5.68 14.36
N TRP A 322 -14.16 4.76 13.75
CA TRP A 322 -13.86 4.74 12.33
C TRP A 322 -14.67 3.68 11.60
N SER A 323 -14.78 3.84 10.28
CA SER A 323 -15.44 2.91 9.36
C SER A 323 -14.93 1.47 9.47
N VAL A 324 -13.75 1.33 10.06
CA VAL A 324 -13.05 0.06 10.30
C VAL A 324 -13.44 -0.63 11.61
N GLY A 325 -14.35 -0.04 12.39
CA GLY A 325 -14.92 -0.63 13.60
C GLY A 325 -14.06 -0.50 14.86
N HIS A 326 -13.03 0.35 14.84
CA HIS A 326 -12.24 0.68 16.02
C HIS A 326 -11.79 2.15 16.02
N ALA A 327 -11.25 2.63 17.14
CA ALA A 327 -10.66 3.96 17.25
C ALA A 327 -9.35 4.07 16.46
N ASN A 328 -8.95 5.30 16.09
CA ASN A 328 -7.65 5.51 15.45
C ASN A 328 -6.53 5.00 16.36
N ASN A 329 -5.65 4.16 15.81
CA ASN A 329 -4.48 3.60 16.49
C ASN A 329 -3.17 3.96 15.77
N TRP A 330 -3.23 4.89 14.81
CA TRP A 330 -2.16 5.16 13.85
C TRP A 330 -1.59 6.58 13.89
N ALA A 331 -2.27 7.54 14.53
CA ALA A 331 -1.90 8.95 14.38
C ALA A 331 -0.47 9.30 14.82
N ASN A 332 0.16 8.50 15.70
CA ASN A 332 1.55 8.70 16.09
C ASN A 332 2.57 8.23 15.03
N LEU A 333 2.10 7.55 13.99
CA LEU A 333 2.83 7.15 12.78
C LEU A 333 2.57 8.12 11.61
N ALA A 334 1.67 9.09 11.74
CA ALA A 334 1.38 10.07 10.71
C ALA A 334 2.59 10.98 10.39
N MET A 335 2.54 11.70 9.27
CA MET A 335 3.46 12.81 8.95
C MET A 335 2.81 14.18 9.22
N PHE A 336 1.69 14.18 9.93
CA PHE A 336 1.00 15.34 10.49
C PHE A 336 0.88 15.16 12.00
N ASP A 337 0.89 16.25 12.76
CA ASP A 337 0.58 16.20 14.18
C ASP A 337 -0.89 15.83 14.42
N TYR A 338 -1.27 15.60 15.68
CA TYR A 338 -2.66 15.24 16.02
C TYR A 338 -3.72 16.27 15.64
N LYS A 339 -3.32 17.50 15.27
CA LYS A 339 -4.22 18.57 14.83
C LYS A 339 -4.21 18.77 13.30
N GLY A 340 -3.52 17.91 12.56
CA GLY A 340 -3.43 18.01 11.11
C GLY A 340 -2.42 19.05 10.62
N ARG A 341 -1.47 19.50 11.45
CA ARG A 341 -0.35 20.33 10.98
C ARG A 341 0.77 19.46 10.43
N LYS A 342 1.25 19.76 9.22
CA LYS A 342 2.34 19.04 8.57
C LYS A 342 3.60 19.03 9.45
N LEU A 343 4.23 17.87 9.61
CA LEU A 343 5.51 17.72 10.30
C LEU A 343 6.70 17.99 9.35
N GLU A 344 7.87 18.28 9.91
CA GLU A 344 9.10 18.48 9.13
C GLU A 344 9.66 17.19 8.52
N SER A 345 9.14 16.02 8.90
CA SER A 345 9.56 14.72 8.38
C SER A 345 9.34 14.55 6.87
N PHE A 346 8.46 15.35 6.26
CA PHE A 346 8.33 15.45 4.80
C PHE A 346 9.63 15.83 4.09
N ALA A 347 10.57 16.48 4.78
CA ALA A 347 11.89 16.78 4.23
C ALA A 347 12.68 15.52 3.83
N ALA A 348 12.32 14.32 4.32
CA ALA A 348 12.94 13.08 3.87
C ALA A 348 12.74 12.79 2.37
N LEU A 349 11.70 13.35 1.75
CA LEU A 349 11.36 13.12 0.33
C LEU A 349 12.28 13.90 -0.63
N THR A 350 12.83 15.01 -0.15
CA THR A 350 13.81 15.85 -0.88
C THR A 350 15.25 15.48 -0.57
N ASP A 351 15.51 14.95 0.63
CA ASP A 351 16.83 14.50 1.04
C ASP A 351 17.42 13.46 0.06
N GLY A 352 18.54 13.80 -0.56
CA GLY A 352 19.29 12.89 -1.45
C GLY A 352 18.97 13.00 -2.94
N GLN A 353 18.11 13.93 -3.38
CA GLN A 353 18.00 14.26 -4.81
C GLN A 353 19.28 14.96 -5.33
N ASP A 354 19.99 15.71 -4.47
CA ASP A 354 21.21 16.46 -4.85
C ASP A 354 22.45 15.58 -5.07
N THR A 355 22.52 14.37 -4.47
CA THR A 355 23.71 13.51 -4.57
C THR A 355 23.77 12.68 -5.86
N LEU A 356 22.67 12.58 -6.61
CA LEU A 356 22.61 11.86 -7.89
C LEU A 356 22.99 12.71 -9.11
N ILE A 357 23.10 14.04 -8.96
CA ILE A 357 23.50 14.96 -10.05
C ILE A 357 25.05 15.01 -10.20
N THR A 358 25.81 14.42 -9.27
CA THR A 358 27.28 14.49 -9.22
C THR A 358 28.02 13.16 -9.36
N LYS A 359 27.44 12.11 -9.96
CA LYS A 359 28.19 10.90 -10.33
C LYS A 359 28.04 10.52 -11.79
#